data_AF-C0XJS9-F1
#
_entry.id   AF-C0XJS9-F1
#
_cell.length_a   1.000
_cell.length_b   1.000
_cell.length_c   1.000
_cell.angle_alpha   90.00
_cell.angle_beta   90.00
_cell.angle_gamma   90.00
#
_symmetry.space_group_name_H-M   'P 1'
#
loop_
_entity.id
_entity.type
_entity.pdbx_description
1 polymer ?
#
loop_
_entity_poly.entity_id
_entity_poly.type
_entity_poly.pdbx_seq_one_letter_code
_entity_poly.pdbx_strand_id
1 'polypeptide(L)'
;MKPSDMVVVDLDGKVVEGDMNPSSDTPPHTYLYNHFPNIGGITHTHSPWGVSFAAAKMDIPAVSTTHADTFYGDIPCAPALNEEQIKDAYELNTGKVIVDELKNAGLTRMLYQPC
;
A
#
# COMPACT_ATOMS: atom_id res chain seq x y z
N MET A 1 -12.13 -16.39 10.03
CA MET A 1 -10.92 -16.84 9.31
C MET A 1 -10.24 -17.93 10.13
N LYS A 2 -9.72 -18.92 9.44
CA LYS A 2 -8.85 -19.99 9.93
C LYS A 2 -7.56 -19.95 9.11
N PRO A 3 -6.46 -20.56 9.57
CA PRO A 3 -5.23 -20.65 8.77
C PRO A 3 -5.44 -21.26 7.38
N SER A 4 -6.37 -22.21 7.25
CA SER A 4 -6.75 -22.84 5.98
C SER A 4 -7.46 -21.91 4.99
N ASP A 5 -7.92 -20.73 5.43
CA ASP A 5 -8.56 -19.75 4.57
C ASP A 5 -7.53 -18.84 3.86
N MET A 6 -6.24 -18.99 4.17
CA MET A 6 -5.15 -18.23 3.55
C MET A 6 -4.92 -18.69 2.11
N VAL A 7 -4.77 -17.72 1.20
CA VAL A 7 -4.42 -17.96 -0.20
C VAL A 7 -3.00 -17.45 -0.42
N VAL A 8 -2.11 -18.34 -0.86
CA VAL A 8 -0.73 -17.99 -1.22
C VAL A 8 -0.69 -17.70 -2.71
N VAL A 9 -0.08 -16.56 -3.06
CA VAL A 9 0.12 -16.13 -4.44
C VAL A 9 1.59 -15.89 -4.73
N ASP A 10 2.00 -16.05 -5.98
CA ASP A 10 3.32 -15.61 -6.43
C ASP A 10 3.37 -14.08 -6.67
N LEU A 11 4.55 -13.56 -7.05
CA LEU A 11 4.75 -12.13 -7.32
C LEU A 11 4.07 -11.64 -8.61
N ASP A 12 3.54 -12.55 -9.44
CA ASP A 12 2.68 -12.23 -10.58
C ASP A 12 1.19 -12.22 -10.20
N GLY A 13 0.87 -12.52 -8.93
CA GLY A 13 -0.50 -12.58 -8.40
C GLY A 13 -1.24 -13.89 -8.71
N LYS A 14 -0.56 -14.93 -9.18
CA LYS A 14 -1.17 -16.24 -9.44
C LYS A 14 -1.23 -17.05 -8.17
N VAL A 15 -2.36 -17.72 -7.93
CA VAL A 15 -2.54 -18.63 -6.79
C VAL A 15 -1.60 -19.82 -6.92
N VAL A 16 -0.83 -20.08 -5.86
CA VAL A 16 0.06 -21.23 -5.72
C VAL A 16 -0.41 -22.21 -4.65
N GLU A 17 -1.18 -21.75 -3.66
CA GLU A 17 -1.77 -22.57 -2.60
C GLU A 17 -3.09 -21.95 -2.10
N GLY A 18 -4.07 -22.78 -1.77
CA GLY A 18 -5.35 -22.38 -1.19
C GLY A 18 -6.54 -22.61 -2.13
N ASP A 19 -7.73 -22.81 -1.55
CA ASP A 19 -8.97 -23.11 -2.28
C ASP A 19 -9.89 -21.90 -2.44
N MET A 20 -9.58 -20.78 -1.77
CA MET A 20 -10.35 -19.54 -1.86
C MET A 20 -9.82 -18.63 -2.97
N ASN A 21 -10.64 -17.65 -3.36
CA ASN A 21 -10.16 -16.58 -4.21
C ASN A 21 -9.15 -15.69 -3.43
N PRO A 22 -8.07 -15.22 -4.07
CA PRO A 22 -7.17 -14.25 -3.46
C PRO A 22 -7.92 -12.92 -3.21
N SER A 23 -7.34 -12.08 -2.35
CA SER A 23 -7.89 -10.75 -2.06
C SER A 23 -7.98 -9.88 -3.33
N SER A 24 -8.98 -9.02 -3.43
CA SER A 24 -9.03 -7.95 -4.45
C SER A 24 -7.83 -6.99 -4.32
N ASP A 25 -7.22 -6.91 -3.14
CA ASP A 25 -5.99 -6.12 -2.91
C ASP A 25 -4.70 -6.85 -3.30
N THR A 26 -4.79 -8.04 -3.90
CA THR A 26 -3.60 -8.77 -4.37
C THR A 26 -2.79 -7.98 -5.40
N PRO A 27 -3.39 -7.35 -6.44
CA PRO A 27 -2.63 -6.60 -7.44
C PRO A 27 -1.79 -5.44 -6.88
N PRO A 28 -2.30 -4.54 -6.01
CA PRO A 28 -1.44 -3.51 -5.42
C PRO A 28 -0.37 -4.11 -4.49
N HIS A 29 -0.67 -5.19 -3.76
CA HIS A 29 0.33 -5.84 -2.90
C HIS A 29 1.50 -6.42 -3.70
N THR A 30 1.25 -7.19 -4.76
CA THR A 30 2.32 -7.75 -5.59
C THR A 30 3.10 -6.64 -6.30
N TYR A 31 2.42 -5.58 -6.74
CA TYR A 31 3.09 -4.42 -7.31
C TYR A 31 4.06 -3.77 -6.31
N LEU A 32 3.64 -3.57 -5.06
CA LEU A 32 4.49 -3.01 -4.00
C LEU A 32 5.66 -3.94 -3.64
N TYR A 33 5.44 -5.25 -3.51
CA TYR A 33 6.53 -6.19 -3.23
C TYR A 33 7.60 -6.20 -4.33
N ASN A 34 7.19 -6.11 -5.61
CA ASN A 34 8.12 -6.02 -6.74
C ASN A 34 8.93 -4.72 -6.77
N HIS A 35 8.40 -3.62 -6.23
CA HIS A 35 9.05 -2.31 -6.22
C HIS A 35 9.87 -2.03 -4.96
N PHE A 36 9.49 -2.65 -3.83
CA PHE A 36 10.15 -2.47 -2.54
C PHE A 36 10.59 -3.82 -1.97
N PRO A 37 11.70 -4.40 -2.45
CA PRO A 37 12.10 -5.77 -2.10
C PRO A 37 12.44 -6.01 -0.63
N ASN A 38 12.56 -4.94 0.17
CA ASN A 38 12.89 -5.00 1.59
C ASN A 38 11.65 -4.98 2.51
N ILE A 39 10.43 -4.90 1.97
CA ILE A 39 9.22 -4.87 2.80
C ILE A 39 8.86 -6.28 3.26
N GLY A 40 8.61 -6.45 4.56
CA GLY A 40 8.29 -7.75 5.17
C GLY A 40 6.80 -8.07 5.29
N GLY A 41 5.93 -7.09 5.02
CA GLY A 41 4.48 -7.24 5.12
C GLY A 41 3.73 -5.97 4.70
N ILE A 42 2.47 -6.15 4.29
CA ILE A 42 1.56 -5.07 3.92
C ILE A 42 0.22 -5.32 4.62
N THR A 43 -0.35 -4.28 5.23
CA THR A 43 -1.67 -4.33 5.86
C THR A 43 -2.56 -3.27 5.21
N HIS A 44 -3.72 -3.69 4.70
CA HIS A 44 -4.76 -2.80 4.20
C HIS A 44 -5.87 -2.66 5.24
N THR A 45 -6.26 -1.41 5.57
CA THR A 45 -7.39 -1.13 6.46
C THR A 45 -8.07 0.18 6.08
N HIS A 46 -9.36 0.30 6.40
CA HIS A 46 -10.12 1.55 6.32
C HIS A 46 -10.23 2.19 7.71
N SER A 47 -9.10 2.57 8.31
CA SER A 47 -9.12 3.25 9.61
C SER A 47 -9.85 4.62 9.51
N PRO A 48 -10.74 4.99 10.47
CA PRO A 48 -11.58 6.19 10.33
C PRO A 48 -10.80 7.48 10.08
N TRP A 49 -9.69 7.66 10.79
CA TRP A 49 -8.86 8.85 10.67
C TRP A 49 -8.04 8.84 9.38
N GLY A 50 -7.40 7.71 9.04
CA GLY A 50 -6.64 7.59 7.78
C GLY A 50 -7.51 7.85 6.55
N VAL A 51 -8.72 7.29 6.53
CA VAL A 51 -9.69 7.53 5.45
C VAL A 51 -10.15 8.99 5.41
N SER A 52 -10.28 9.66 6.55
CA SER A 52 -10.66 11.08 6.60
C SER A 52 -9.62 11.98 5.93
N PHE A 53 -8.32 11.75 6.18
CA PHE A 53 -7.23 12.46 5.51
C PHE A 53 -7.18 12.17 4.01
N ALA A 54 -7.31 10.89 3.63
CA ALA A 54 -7.35 10.49 2.22
C ALA A 54 -8.53 11.13 1.46
N ALA A 55 -9.72 11.15 2.06
CA ALA A 55 -10.91 11.79 1.47
C ALA A 55 -10.73 13.31 1.32
N ALA A 56 -9.99 13.94 2.23
CA ALA A 56 -9.60 15.35 2.14
C ALA A 56 -8.45 15.61 1.14
N LYS A 57 -7.87 14.56 0.54
CA LYS A 57 -6.71 14.61 -0.37
C LYS A 57 -5.52 15.31 0.29
N MET A 58 -5.24 14.93 1.53
CA MET A 58 -4.27 15.59 2.39
C MET A 58 -3.34 14.56 3.01
N ASP A 59 -2.05 14.86 2.97
CA ASP A 59 -1.02 14.13 3.70
C ASP A 59 -1.31 14.15 5.20
N ILE A 60 -0.90 13.11 5.92
CA ILE A 60 -1.01 13.11 7.38
C ILE A 60 0.24 13.81 7.93
N PRO A 61 0.12 15.01 8.54
CA PRO A 61 1.27 15.77 8.98
C PRO A 61 1.93 15.14 10.22
N ALA A 62 3.26 15.19 10.28
CA ALA A 62 4.05 14.70 11.39
C ALA A 62 3.99 15.63 12.62
N VAL A 63 2.86 15.60 13.33
CA VAL A 63 2.59 16.50 14.48
C VAL A 63 2.83 15.87 15.86
N SER A 64 3.40 14.68 15.91
CA SER A 64 3.75 14.00 17.17
C SER A 64 5.13 13.33 17.09
N THR A 65 5.77 13.17 18.25
CA THR A 65 7.09 12.50 18.33
C THR A 65 7.01 11.06 17.87
N THR A 66 5.97 10.31 18.24
CA THR A 66 5.76 8.92 17.77
C THR A 66 5.67 8.84 16.24
N HIS A 67 5.00 9.80 15.60
CA HIS A 67 4.94 9.86 14.15
C HIS A 67 6.33 10.12 13.56
N ALA A 68 7.06 11.12 14.07
CA ALA A 68 8.40 11.44 13.61
C ALA A 68 9.38 10.26 13.76
N ASP A 69 9.32 9.54 14.88
CA ASP A 69 10.20 8.38 15.14
C ASP A 69 9.85 7.16 14.25
N THR A 70 8.60 7.06 13.80
CA THR A 70 8.13 5.92 12.98
C THR A 70 8.27 6.18 11.49
N PHE A 71 7.89 7.38 11.04
CA PHE A 71 7.73 7.73 9.63
C PHE A 71 8.66 8.86 9.16
N TYR A 72 9.42 9.49 10.05
CA TYR A 72 10.48 10.46 9.71
C TYR A 72 10.04 11.63 8.81
N GLY A 73 8.75 11.98 8.84
CA GLY A 73 8.13 12.99 7.99
C GLY A 73 6.63 12.72 7.87
N ASP A 74 5.96 13.51 7.04
CA ASP A 74 4.53 13.35 6.75
C ASP A 74 4.26 12.00 6.05
N ILE A 75 3.06 11.44 6.26
CA ILE A 75 2.61 10.27 5.49
C ILE A 75 1.91 10.79 4.23
N PRO A 76 2.46 10.54 3.03
CA PRO A 76 1.90 11.10 1.81
C PRO A 76 0.57 10.45 1.44
N CYS A 77 -0.34 11.25 0.89
CA CYS A 77 -1.61 10.82 0.36
C CYS A 77 -1.50 10.63 -1.16
N ALA A 78 -1.56 9.37 -1.60
CA ALA A 78 -1.58 9.07 -3.04
C ALA A 78 -2.75 9.77 -3.75
N PRO A 79 -2.53 10.26 -4.98
CA PRO A 79 -3.58 10.93 -5.74
C PRO A 79 -4.70 9.96 -6.12
N ALA A 80 -5.91 10.49 -6.28
CA ALA A 80 -7.03 9.72 -6.80
C ALA A 80 -6.77 9.26 -8.24
N LEU A 81 -7.18 8.03 -8.56
CA LEU A 81 -7.12 7.52 -9.92
C LEU A 81 -8.02 8.32 -10.84
N ASN A 82 -7.57 8.53 -12.08
CA ASN A 82 -8.40 9.09 -13.13
C ASN A 82 -9.34 8.02 -13.74
N GLU A 83 -10.29 8.44 -14.56
CA GLU A 83 -11.31 7.56 -15.13
C GLU A 83 -10.73 6.43 -16.00
N GLU A 84 -9.65 6.70 -16.73
CA GLU A 84 -8.96 5.71 -17.57
C GLU A 84 -8.29 4.64 -16.70
N GLN A 85 -7.56 5.06 -15.67
CA GLN A 85 -6.91 4.16 -14.72
C GLN A 85 -7.91 3.27 -13.97
N ILE A 86 -9.08 3.81 -13.64
CA ILE A 86 -10.17 3.05 -12.99
C ILE A 86 -10.71 1.98 -13.94
N LYS A 87 -10.94 2.32 -15.22
CA LYS A 87 -11.51 1.40 -16.22
C LYS A 87 -10.53 0.31 -16.67
N ASP A 88 -9.25 0.65 -16.77
CA ASP A 88 -8.20 -0.27 -17.23
C ASP A 88 -7.90 -1.34 -16.17
N ALA A 89 -7.45 -0.93 -14.98
CA ALA A 89 -7.05 -1.83 -13.92
C ALA A 89 -7.02 -1.12 -12.56
N TYR A 90 -8.19 -0.85 -11.98
CA TYR A 90 -8.34 -0.10 -10.72
C TYR A 90 -7.35 -0.51 -9.61
N GLU A 91 -7.29 -1.81 -9.28
CA GLU A 91 -6.48 -2.33 -8.17
C GLU A 91 -4.98 -2.20 -8.48
N LEU A 92 -4.55 -2.57 -9.69
CA LEU A 92 -3.15 -2.45 -10.11
C LEU A 92 -2.71 -0.98 -10.18
N ASN A 93 -3.54 -0.11 -10.76
CA ASN A 93 -3.24 1.31 -10.88
C ASN A 93 -3.21 2.00 -9.51
N THR A 94 -3.96 1.49 -8.51
CA THR A 94 -3.81 1.91 -7.11
C THR A 94 -2.38 1.65 -6.62
N GLY A 95 -1.83 0.45 -6.87
CA GLY A 95 -0.43 0.14 -6.53
C GLY A 95 0.56 1.07 -7.24
N LYS A 96 0.32 1.40 -8.51
CA LYS A 96 1.17 2.32 -9.30
C LYS A 96 1.23 3.71 -8.69
N VAL A 97 0.08 4.32 -8.40
CA VAL A 97 0.04 5.68 -7.84
C VAL A 97 0.65 5.74 -6.44
N ILE A 98 0.54 4.68 -5.63
CA ILE A 98 1.22 4.61 -4.34
C ILE A 98 2.74 4.61 -4.53
N VAL A 99 3.27 3.78 -5.44
CA VAL A 99 4.72 3.75 -5.73
C VAL A 99 5.22 5.09 -6.26
N ASP A 100 4.47 5.72 -7.16
CA ASP A 100 4.84 7.01 -7.74
C ASP A 100 4.85 8.10 -6.67
N GLU A 101 3.82 8.14 -5.81
CA GLU A 101 3.74 9.11 -4.71
C GLU A 101 4.89 8.94 -3.72
N LEU A 102 5.16 7.70 -3.29
CA LEU A 102 6.28 7.42 -2.38
C LEU A 102 7.62 7.82 -2.99
N LYS A 103 7.84 7.59 -4.28
CA LYS A 103 9.05 8.04 -4.99
C LYS A 103 9.15 9.57 -5.04
N ASN A 104 8.04 10.26 -5.33
CA ASN A 104 8.00 11.73 -5.38
C ASN A 104 8.29 12.34 -4.00
N ALA A 105 7.81 11.71 -2.93
CA ALA A 105 8.10 12.09 -1.54
C ALA A 105 9.53 11.71 -1.09
N GLY A 106 10.36 11.10 -1.96
CA GLY A 106 11.72 10.66 -1.62
C GLY A 106 11.78 9.38 -0.78
N LEU A 107 10.65 8.71 -0.55
CA LEU A 107 10.49 7.50 0.27
C LEU A 107 10.77 6.23 -0.56
N THR A 108 11.98 6.12 -1.09
CA THR A 108 12.40 4.98 -1.95
C THR A 108 12.78 3.72 -1.16
N ARG A 109 12.84 3.81 0.17
CA ARG A 109 12.81 2.69 1.10
C ARG A 109 11.66 2.92 2.06
N MET A 110 10.73 1.97 2.16
CA MET A 110 9.79 1.97 3.27
C MET A 110 10.59 1.89 4.57
N LEU A 111 10.37 2.88 5.41
CA LEU A 111 11.27 3.35 6.46
C LEU A 111 11.55 2.26 7.50
N TYR A 112 12.61 1.51 7.26
CA TYR A 112 13.33 0.81 8.31
C TYR A 112 14.74 1.37 8.33
N GLN A 113 14.93 2.44 9.09
CA GLN A 113 16.25 2.77 9.62
C GLN A 113 16.30 2.19 11.03
N PRO A 114 16.99 1.05 11.25
CA PRO A 114 17.36 0.72 12.60
C PRO A 114 18.25 1.86 13.11
N CYS A 115 18.07 2.19 14.39
CA CYS A 115 18.97 3.07 15.11
C CYS A 115 20.43 2.63 14.94
#